data_AF-A0A3R7RXY1-F1
#
_entry.id   AF-A0A3R7RXY1-F1
#
_cell.length_a   1.000
_cell.length_b   1.000
_cell.length_c   1.000
_cell.angle_alpha   90.00
_cell.angle_beta   90.00
_cell.angle_gamma   90.00
#
_symmetry.space_group_name_H-M   'P 1'
#
loop_
_entity.id
_entity.type
_entity.pdbx_description
1 polymer ?
#
loop_
_entity_poly.entity_id
_entity_poly.type
_entity_poly.pdbx_seq_one_letter_code
_entity_poly.pdbx_strand_id
1 'polypeptide(L)'
;MSQSSKPESKNNSISPGCLIYGFGGLFILGGLVFLVGTSWFALRLEASRTWPQVPAQVVSSELGFRVDSDNDRFVDPVVTYRYIIDGETYTGDRVSFGSGDASWSQSRVNAYPVDRSINVRVNPNDPTDAVIEPGGRGWERFLPLGGLVPLGVGVSIILTGRRRLRNPELMRGPSGPTQVGPKGHWIPATLGIIFTTVGVFIVRDGLTAIQIARASSTWPTTEGTVVLSEAHREWDREEKRHTYFPVVVYTYEVEGVTYAADRIRPGSIRGSSRTSASALRLTKKYPEGSLTPVSYNPDQPSQATLVVGESVRSWRTMVFGGIFTVIGLVIALVFFPRPWAHQASNQGTGSPRS
;
A
#
# COMPACT_ATOMS: atom_id res chain seq x y z
N MET A 1 -35.76 -62.07 12.08
CA MET A 1 -34.61 -61.24 11.63
C MET A 1 -35.17 -60.02 10.92
N SER A 2 -35.20 -58.88 11.61
CA SER A 2 -35.73 -57.61 11.10
C SER A 2 -34.60 -56.81 10.46
N GLN A 3 -34.70 -56.49 9.18
CA GLN A 3 -33.75 -55.60 8.52
C GLN A 3 -34.08 -54.15 8.85
N SER A 4 -33.18 -53.49 9.57
CA SER A 4 -33.21 -52.06 9.86
C SER A 4 -32.73 -51.30 8.61
N SER A 5 -33.65 -50.58 7.94
CA SER A 5 -33.31 -49.63 6.90
C SER A 5 -32.74 -48.36 7.53
N LYS A 6 -31.47 -48.07 7.21
CA LYS A 6 -30.75 -46.87 7.64
C LYS A 6 -31.26 -45.66 6.82
N PRO A 7 -31.61 -44.52 7.42
CA PRO A 7 -32.03 -43.35 6.64
C PRO A 7 -30.81 -42.72 5.95
N GLU A 8 -30.95 -42.54 4.64
CA GLU A 8 -30.00 -41.89 3.75
C GLU A 8 -29.87 -40.40 4.10
N SER A 9 -28.67 -39.92 4.43
CA SER A 9 -28.43 -38.52 4.76
C SER A 9 -28.57 -37.66 3.50
N LYS A 10 -29.59 -36.79 3.44
CA LYS A 10 -29.71 -35.75 2.41
C LYS A 10 -28.50 -34.82 2.46
N ASN A 11 -27.52 -35.07 1.59
CA ASN A 11 -26.46 -34.10 1.30
C ASN A 11 -27.12 -32.89 0.60
N ASN A 12 -27.21 -31.77 1.33
CA ASN A 12 -27.63 -30.48 0.79
C ASN A 12 -26.59 -29.95 -0.21
N SER A 13 -26.59 -30.47 -1.44
CA SER A 13 -25.78 -29.93 -2.51
C SER A 13 -26.32 -28.54 -2.90
N ILE A 14 -25.54 -27.50 -2.62
CA ILE A 14 -25.87 -26.12 -3.00
C ILE A 14 -25.93 -26.06 -4.53
N SER A 15 -27.04 -25.56 -5.09
CA SER A 15 -27.20 -25.50 -6.54
C SER A 15 -26.11 -24.61 -7.17
N PRO A 16 -25.55 -24.99 -8.33
CA PRO A 16 -24.49 -24.21 -9.00
C PRO A 16 -24.90 -22.76 -9.28
N GLY A 17 -26.20 -22.52 -9.51
CA GLY A 17 -26.75 -21.17 -9.66
C GLY A 17 -26.69 -20.34 -8.37
N CYS A 18 -27.00 -20.94 -7.22
CA CYS A 18 -26.91 -20.27 -5.91
C CYS A 18 -25.47 -19.82 -5.60
N LEU A 19 -24.47 -20.65 -5.93
CA LEU A 19 -23.06 -20.31 -5.76
C LEU A 19 -22.60 -19.16 -6.68
N ILE A 20 -23.03 -19.14 -7.95
CA ILE A 20 -22.65 -18.10 -8.92
C ILE A 20 -23.28 -16.74 -8.57
N TYR A 21 -24.58 -16.70 -8.25
CA TYR A 21 -25.25 -15.46 -7.89
C TYR A 21 -24.83 -14.98 -6.50
N GLY A 22 -24.60 -15.89 -5.55
CA GLY A 22 -24.07 -15.56 -4.23
C GLY A 22 -22.66 -14.98 -4.29
N PHE A 23 -21.76 -15.60 -5.06
CA PHE A 23 -20.39 -15.12 -5.21
C PHE A 23 -20.31 -13.83 -6.03
N GLY A 24 -21.05 -13.71 -7.14
CA GLY A 24 -21.13 -12.47 -7.91
C GLY A 24 -21.75 -11.30 -7.12
N GLY A 25 -22.78 -11.58 -6.32
CA GLY A 25 -23.42 -10.62 -5.42
C GLY A 25 -22.48 -10.11 -4.32
N LEU A 26 -21.64 -10.99 -3.74
CA LEU A 26 -20.64 -10.60 -2.74
C LEU A 26 -19.62 -9.60 -3.30
N PHE A 27 -19.15 -9.81 -4.53
CA PHE A 27 -18.21 -8.90 -5.19
C PHE A 27 -18.84 -7.54 -5.51
N ILE A 28 -20.11 -7.53 -5.93
CA ILE A 28 -20.85 -6.28 -6.14
C ILE A 28 -21.02 -5.54 -4.82
N LEU A 29 -21.48 -6.22 -3.76
CA LEU A 29 -21.71 -5.61 -2.46
C LEU A 29 -20.40 -5.08 -1.86
N GLY A 30 -19.33 -5.88 -1.89
CA GLY A 30 -18.00 -5.45 -1.43
C GLY A 30 -17.47 -4.25 -2.23
N GLY A 31 -17.68 -4.23 -3.54
CA GLY A 31 -17.31 -3.09 -4.39
C GLY A 31 -18.11 -1.82 -4.11
N LEU A 32 -19.42 -1.93 -3.86
CA LEU A 32 -20.27 -0.80 -3.44
C LEU A 32 -19.86 -0.26 -2.08
N VAL A 33 -19.65 -1.12 -1.08
CA VAL A 33 -19.22 -0.71 0.27
C VAL A 33 -17.87 0.00 0.20
N PHE A 34 -16.92 -0.56 -0.56
CA PHE A 34 -15.63 0.08 -0.77
C PHE A 34 -15.77 1.44 -1.46
N LEU A 35 -16.55 1.53 -2.53
CA LEU A 35 -16.78 2.78 -3.27
C LEU A 35 -17.42 3.84 -2.38
N VAL A 36 -18.47 3.51 -1.64
CA VAL A 36 -19.16 4.45 -0.74
C VAL A 36 -18.23 4.90 0.39
N GLY A 37 -17.55 3.97 1.07
CA GLY A 37 -16.66 4.29 2.18
C GLY A 37 -15.48 5.16 1.75
N THR A 38 -14.82 4.82 0.65
CA THR A 38 -13.71 5.61 0.12
C THR A 38 -14.17 6.93 -0.51
N SER A 39 -15.37 7.01 -1.09
CA SER A 39 -15.93 8.27 -1.59
C SER A 39 -16.25 9.22 -0.44
N TRP A 40 -16.86 8.72 0.62
CA TRP A 40 -17.10 9.50 1.84
C TRP A 40 -15.79 10.03 2.42
N PHE A 41 -14.76 9.18 2.50
CA PHE A 41 -13.42 9.60 2.96
C PHE A 41 -12.79 10.66 2.04
N ALA A 42 -12.83 10.46 0.72
CA ALA A 42 -12.29 11.42 -0.25
C ALA A 42 -13.02 12.77 -0.21
N LEU A 43 -14.36 12.76 -0.09
CA LEU A 43 -15.16 13.97 0.08
C LEU A 43 -14.83 14.68 1.40
N ARG A 44 -14.60 13.94 2.49
CA ARG A 44 -14.18 14.52 3.77
C ARG A 44 -12.82 15.19 3.66
N LEU A 45 -11.85 14.57 2.99
CA LEU A 45 -10.53 15.18 2.74
C LEU A 45 -10.67 16.49 1.97
N GLU A 46 -11.51 16.53 0.94
CA GLU A 46 -11.72 17.75 0.15
C GLU A 46 -12.50 18.81 0.95
N ALA A 47 -13.54 18.42 1.68
CA ALA A 47 -14.30 19.32 2.55
C ALA A 47 -13.42 19.95 3.64
N SER A 48 -12.48 19.19 4.20
CA SER A 48 -11.51 19.71 5.17
C SER A 48 -10.65 20.84 4.60
N ARG A 49 -10.49 20.90 3.27
CA ARG A 49 -9.75 22.00 2.63
C ARG A 49 -10.53 23.31 2.62
N THR A 50 -11.85 23.26 2.75
CA THR A 50 -12.74 24.43 2.75
C THR A 50 -13.24 24.81 4.13
N TRP A 51 -12.90 24.03 5.16
CA TRP A 51 -13.24 24.35 6.55
C TRP A 51 -12.64 25.72 6.97
N PRO A 52 -13.37 26.51 7.79
CA PRO A 52 -12.88 27.78 8.29
C PRO A 52 -11.59 27.62 9.08
N GLN A 53 -10.69 28.59 8.93
CA GLN A 53 -9.42 28.64 9.67
C GLN A 53 -9.62 29.42 10.97
N VAL A 54 -9.18 28.83 12.07
CA VAL A 54 -9.22 29.42 13.41
C VAL A 54 -7.80 29.42 13.99
N PRO A 55 -7.34 30.54 14.58
CA PRO A 55 -6.09 30.56 15.32
C PRO A 55 -6.14 29.59 16.50
N ALA A 56 -5.11 28.77 16.64
CA ALA A 56 -4.93 27.83 17.72
C ALA A 56 -3.54 27.96 18.34
N GLN A 57 -3.44 27.52 19.58
CA GLN A 57 -2.21 27.52 20.36
C GLN A 57 -1.78 26.07 20.59
N VAL A 58 -0.57 25.70 20.19
CA VAL A 58 -0.01 24.37 20.48
C VAL A 58 0.27 24.27 21.99
N VAL A 59 -0.30 23.25 22.62
CA VAL A 59 -0.21 22.95 24.06
C VAL A 59 0.82 21.86 24.35
N SER A 60 0.88 20.83 23.50
CA SER A 60 1.89 19.77 23.59
C SER A 60 2.31 19.34 22.20
N SER A 61 3.57 18.94 22.05
CA SER A 61 4.10 18.42 20.79
C SER A 61 5.20 17.42 21.09
N GLU A 62 4.90 16.15 20.86
CA GLU A 62 5.82 15.06 21.16
C GLU A 62 5.66 13.90 20.17
N LEU A 63 6.69 13.06 20.12
CA LEU A 63 6.65 11.84 19.36
C LEU A 63 5.95 10.77 20.21
N GLY A 64 4.72 10.41 19.84
CA GLY A 64 3.92 9.44 20.56
C GLY A 64 3.63 8.18 19.73
N PHE A 65 2.60 7.44 20.15
CA PHE A 65 2.24 6.17 19.53
C PHE A 65 0.74 6.07 19.25
N ARG A 66 0.39 5.47 18.11
CA ARG A 66 -0.94 4.93 17.83
C ARG A 66 -0.89 3.41 17.86
N VAL A 67 -2.01 2.79 18.18
CA VAL A 67 -2.17 1.34 18.24
C VAL A 67 -3.17 0.90 17.18
N ASP A 68 -2.86 -0.15 16.45
CA ASP A 68 -3.77 -0.73 15.47
C ASP A 68 -4.69 -1.83 16.06
N SER A 69 -5.50 -2.47 15.22
CA SER A 69 -6.39 -3.55 15.62
C SER A 69 -5.67 -4.81 16.14
N ASP A 70 -4.40 -4.99 15.79
CA ASP A 70 -3.56 -6.10 16.23
C ASP A 70 -2.79 -5.78 17.52
N ASN A 71 -3.00 -4.58 18.07
CA ASN A 71 -2.32 -4.03 19.22
C ASN A 71 -0.82 -3.75 18.97
N ASP A 72 -0.44 -3.52 17.71
CA ASP A 72 0.91 -3.12 17.32
C ASP A 72 1.04 -1.59 17.42
N ARG A 73 2.15 -1.09 18.01
CA ARG A 73 2.39 0.35 18.16
C ARG A 73 3.07 0.95 16.92
N PHE A 74 2.64 2.13 16.53
CA PHE A 74 3.25 2.92 15.45
C PHE A 74 3.54 4.32 15.94
N VAL A 75 4.72 4.82 15.59
CA VAL A 75 5.11 6.19 15.91
C VAL A 75 4.27 7.20 15.13
N ASP A 76 3.70 8.17 15.84
CA ASP A 76 2.83 9.20 15.29
C ASP A 76 3.09 10.54 16.01
N PRO A 77 2.98 11.70 15.34
CA PRO A 77 3.16 12.98 16.00
C PRO A 77 1.93 13.31 16.83
N VAL A 78 2.13 13.45 18.15
CA VAL A 78 1.07 13.85 19.08
C VAL A 78 1.21 15.35 19.31
N VAL A 79 0.44 16.14 18.55
CA VAL A 79 0.43 17.60 18.62
C VAL A 79 -0.93 18.07 19.11
N THR A 80 -1.02 18.38 20.41
CA THR A 80 -2.26 18.89 21.02
C THR A 80 -2.30 20.40 20.85
N TYR A 81 -3.41 20.93 20.36
CA TYR A 81 -3.64 22.36 20.21
C TYR A 81 -5.00 22.76 20.81
N ARG A 82 -5.08 24.03 21.23
CA ARG A 82 -6.27 24.65 21.83
C ARG A 82 -6.74 25.80 20.95
N TYR A 83 -8.04 25.91 20.73
CA TYR A 83 -8.67 26.99 19.97
C TYR A 83 -9.99 27.39 20.62
N ILE A 84 -10.49 28.57 20.27
CA ILE A 84 -11.71 29.14 20.83
C ILE A 84 -12.69 29.42 19.69
N ILE A 85 -13.94 28.96 19.85
CA ILE A 85 -15.05 29.21 18.94
C ILE A 85 -16.23 29.69 19.77
N ASP A 86 -16.79 30.85 19.43
CA ASP A 86 -17.93 31.46 20.13
C ASP A 86 -17.78 31.56 21.66
N GLY A 87 -16.54 31.74 22.14
CA GLY A 87 -16.21 31.83 23.57
C GLY A 87 -15.96 30.47 24.26
N GLU A 88 -16.22 29.36 23.59
CA GLU A 88 -15.97 28.01 24.08
C GLU A 88 -14.59 27.52 23.68
N THR A 89 -13.90 26.84 24.61
CA THR A 89 -12.55 26.33 24.39
C THR A 89 -12.59 24.88 23.93
N TYR A 90 -11.97 24.61 22.78
CA TYR A 90 -11.83 23.29 22.20
C TYR A 90 -10.37 22.86 22.17
N THR A 91 -10.16 21.54 22.12
CA THR A 91 -8.84 20.95 21.92
C THR A 91 -8.89 19.96 20.76
N GLY A 92 -7.77 19.83 20.05
CA GLY A 92 -7.62 18.84 18.99
C GLY A 92 -6.18 18.32 18.94
N ASP A 93 -6.01 17.15 18.34
CA ASP A 93 -4.72 16.44 18.25
C ASP A 93 -4.39 15.98 16.82
N ARG A 94 -5.27 16.29 15.86
CA ARG A 94 -5.15 15.78 14.48
C ARG A 94 -4.21 16.66 13.66
N VAL A 95 -3.00 16.17 13.45
CA VAL A 95 -2.05 16.79 12.52
C VAL A 95 -2.53 16.65 11.07
N SER A 96 -2.90 15.44 10.65
CA SER A 96 -3.42 15.17 9.29
C SER A 96 -4.35 13.94 9.29
N PHE A 97 -5.01 13.67 8.17
CA PHE A 97 -5.87 12.49 8.01
C PHE A 97 -5.12 11.19 7.66
N GLY A 98 -3.81 11.25 7.44
CA GLY A 98 -2.98 10.09 7.11
C GLY A 98 -2.00 9.70 8.22
N SER A 99 -1.35 8.56 8.05
CA SER A 99 -0.16 8.16 8.81
C SER A 99 1.12 8.48 8.04
N GLY A 100 2.20 8.68 8.78
CA GLY A 100 3.57 8.83 8.25
C GLY A 100 4.54 7.84 8.87
N ASP A 101 5.79 7.90 8.41
CA ASP A 101 6.90 7.18 9.03
C ASP A 101 7.51 7.99 10.18
N ALA A 102 8.49 7.42 10.89
CA ALA A 102 9.14 8.07 12.02
C ALA A 102 9.75 9.43 11.65
N SER A 103 10.34 9.54 10.46
CA SER A 103 10.94 10.78 9.97
C SER A 103 9.88 11.87 9.76
N TRP A 104 8.76 11.53 9.11
CA TRP A 104 7.65 12.45 8.93
C TRP A 104 7.07 12.85 10.29
N SER A 105 6.83 11.89 11.19
CA SER A 105 6.27 12.16 12.53
C SER A 105 7.15 13.14 13.30
N GLN A 106 8.46 12.90 13.40
CA GLN A 106 9.36 13.82 14.08
C GLN A 106 9.45 15.19 13.39
N SER A 107 9.38 15.24 12.06
CA SER A 107 9.36 16.52 11.35
C SER A 107 8.16 17.40 11.73
N ARG A 108 7.01 16.79 12.04
CA ARG A 108 5.80 17.51 12.48
C ARG A 108 5.90 17.97 13.92
N VAL A 109 6.51 17.16 14.79
CA VAL A 109 6.85 17.59 16.15
C VAL A 109 7.72 18.85 16.11
N ASN A 110 8.77 18.84 15.27
CA ASN A 110 9.65 20.00 15.09
C ASN A 110 8.95 21.20 14.43
N ALA A 111 8.00 20.95 13.53
CA ALA A 111 7.24 22.00 12.86
C ALA A 111 6.22 22.68 13.78
N TYR A 112 5.76 21.99 14.83
CA TYR A 112 4.72 22.49 15.74
C TYR A 112 5.19 22.46 17.19
N PRO A 113 6.22 23.24 17.58
CA PRO A 113 6.65 23.31 18.98
C PRO A 113 5.57 23.88 19.89
N VAL A 114 5.66 23.56 21.18
CA VAL A 114 4.80 24.12 22.23
C VAL A 114 4.83 25.65 22.18
N ASP A 115 3.70 26.28 22.50
CA ASP A 115 3.50 27.73 22.45
C ASP A 115 3.58 28.36 21.05
N ARG A 116 3.68 27.57 19.98
CA ARG A 116 3.48 28.07 18.61
C ARG A 116 2.00 28.36 18.33
N SER A 117 1.73 29.58 17.85
CA SER A 117 0.44 29.92 17.25
C SER A 117 0.35 29.37 15.82
N ILE A 118 -0.71 28.62 15.53
CA ILE A 118 -0.97 27.97 14.25
C ILE A 118 -2.39 28.25 13.77
N ASN A 119 -2.67 28.04 12.49
CA ASN A 119 -4.03 28.07 11.97
C ASN A 119 -4.51 26.62 11.80
N VAL A 120 -5.59 26.26 12.48
CA VAL A 120 -6.24 24.96 12.32
C VAL A 120 -7.54 25.14 11.55
N ARG A 121 -7.91 24.12 10.79
CA ARG A 121 -9.20 24.09 10.10
C ARG A 121 -10.20 23.33 10.94
N VAL A 122 -11.33 23.96 11.24
CA VAL A 122 -12.36 23.40 12.12
C VAL A 122 -13.61 23.10 11.32
N ASN A 123 -14.18 21.92 11.49
CA ASN A 123 -15.43 21.54 10.87
C ASN A 123 -16.57 22.46 11.40
N PRO A 124 -17.25 23.22 10.52
CA PRO A 124 -18.27 24.18 10.95
C PRO A 124 -19.52 23.51 11.54
N ASN A 125 -19.72 22.21 11.26
CA ASN A 125 -20.85 21.45 11.80
C ASN A 125 -20.50 20.71 13.10
N ASP A 126 -19.20 20.59 13.41
CA ASP A 126 -18.69 19.89 14.59
C ASP A 126 -17.36 20.52 15.03
N PRO A 127 -17.39 21.50 15.96
CA PRO A 127 -16.20 22.16 16.45
C PRO A 127 -15.17 21.26 17.14
N THR A 128 -15.49 19.99 17.43
CA THR A 128 -14.52 19.03 17.97
C THR A 128 -13.63 18.40 16.89
N ASP A 129 -14.03 18.49 15.62
CA ASP A 129 -13.29 17.97 14.48
C ASP A 129 -12.47 19.10 13.84
N ALA A 130 -11.21 19.20 14.26
CA ALA A 130 -10.24 20.12 13.71
C ALA A 130 -9.02 19.40 13.14
N VAL A 131 -8.29 20.05 12.24
CA VAL A 131 -7.06 19.51 11.63
C VAL A 131 -6.05 20.62 11.34
N ILE A 132 -4.77 20.34 11.58
CA ILE A 132 -3.68 21.28 11.24
C ILE A 132 -3.41 21.28 9.73
N GLU A 133 -3.23 20.10 9.14
CA GLU A 133 -2.92 19.89 7.72
C GLU A 133 -4.09 19.20 6.99
N PRO A 134 -5.00 19.98 6.39
CA PRO A 134 -6.21 19.46 5.75
C PRO A 134 -5.91 18.78 4.41
N GLY A 135 -6.78 17.84 4.04
CA GLY A 135 -6.65 17.03 2.82
C GLY A 135 -5.71 15.84 2.95
N GLY A 136 -5.53 15.13 1.84
CA GLY A 136 -4.65 13.97 1.71
C GLY A 136 -3.50 14.21 0.72
N ARG A 137 -2.72 13.17 0.42
CA ARG A 137 -1.60 13.18 -0.53
C ARG A 137 -2.03 13.34 -2.00
N GLY A 138 -3.34 13.44 -2.27
CA GLY A 138 -3.94 13.72 -3.57
C GLY A 138 -4.25 12.48 -4.41
N TRP A 139 -3.74 11.31 -4.05
CA TRP A 139 -4.11 10.04 -4.70
C TRP A 139 -5.41 9.47 -4.12
N GLU A 140 -5.80 9.88 -2.91
CA GLU A 140 -7.00 9.42 -2.21
C GLU A 140 -8.27 9.80 -2.97
N ARG A 141 -8.25 10.84 -3.80
CA ARG A 141 -9.36 11.20 -4.70
C ARG A 141 -9.65 10.12 -5.75
N PHE A 142 -8.67 9.26 -6.05
CA PHE A 142 -8.81 8.16 -6.99
C PHE A 142 -9.13 6.82 -6.30
N LEU A 143 -9.01 6.72 -4.96
CA LEU A 143 -9.36 5.52 -4.20
C LEU A 143 -10.77 4.97 -4.53
N PRO A 144 -11.81 5.80 -4.68
CA PRO A 144 -13.15 5.32 -5.04
C PRO A 144 -13.22 4.51 -6.33
N LEU A 145 -12.35 4.82 -7.30
CA LEU A 145 -12.29 4.09 -8.57
C LEU A 145 -11.88 2.62 -8.39
N GLY A 146 -11.16 2.31 -7.30
CA GLY A 146 -10.81 0.93 -6.95
C GLY A 146 -12.04 0.04 -6.72
N GLY A 147 -13.16 0.61 -6.26
CA GLY A 147 -14.42 -0.12 -6.08
C GLY A 147 -15.07 -0.59 -7.38
N LEU A 148 -14.72 0.03 -8.52
CA LEU A 148 -15.23 -0.37 -9.84
C LEU A 148 -14.70 -1.73 -10.30
N VAL A 149 -13.52 -2.13 -9.82
CA VAL A 149 -12.90 -3.43 -10.16
C VAL A 149 -13.73 -4.62 -9.64
N PRO A 150 -13.98 -4.76 -8.32
CA PRO A 150 -14.83 -5.85 -7.83
C PRO A 150 -16.27 -5.75 -8.34
N LEU A 151 -16.81 -4.54 -8.59
CA LEU A 151 -18.11 -4.36 -9.24
C LEU A 151 -18.14 -4.99 -10.64
N GLY A 152 -17.17 -4.67 -11.48
CA GLY A 152 -17.05 -5.22 -12.82
C GLY A 152 -16.89 -6.74 -12.81
N VAL A 153 -16.10 -7.28 -11.87
CA VAL A 153 -15.93 -8.72 -11.68
C VAL A 153 -17.25 -9.39 -11.28
N GLY A 154 -17.96 -8.86 -10.28
CA GLY A 154 -19.22 -9.42 -9.82
C GLY A 154 -20.31 -9.40 -10.91
N VAL A 155 -20.44 -8.29 -11.65
CA VAL A 155 -21.34 -8.17 -12.80
C VAL A 155 -20.96 -9.18 -13.89
N SER A 156 -19.66 -9.31 -14.20
CA SER A 156 -19.17 -10.28 -15.19
C SER A 156 -19.49 -11.73 -14.79
N ILE A 157 -19.32 -12.10 -13.52
CA ILE A 157 -19.66 -13.43 -13.00
C ILE A 157 -21.16 -13.72 -13.15
N ILE A 158 -22.03 -12.76 -12.81
CA ILE A 158 -23.48 -12.89 -12.93
C ILE A 158 -23.90 -13.02 -14.41
N LEU A 159 -23.36 -12.19 -15.29
CA LEU A 159 -23.71 -12.22 -16.71
C LEU A 159 -23.22 -13.49 -17.40
N THR A 160 -21.99 -13.92 -17.12
CA THR A 160 -21.39 -15.14 -17.70
C THR A 160 -22.05 -16.39 -17.12
N GLY A 161 -22.35 -16.38 -15.82
CA GLY A 161 -23.10 -17.42 -15.13
C GLY A 161 -24.52 -17.57 -15.66
N ARG A 162 -25.24 -16.46 -15.85
CA ARG A 162 -26.58 -16.44 -16.46
C ARG A 162 -26.55 -17.00 -17.89
N ARG A 163 -25.53 -16.67 -18.68
CA ARG A 163 -25.34 -17.24 -20.03
C ARG A 163 -25.11 -18.74 -20.00
N ARG A 164 -24.27 -19.25 -19.08
CA ARG A 164 -23.97 -20.69 -18.94
C ARG A 164 -25.14 -21.50 -18.39
N LEU A 165 -25.91 -20.95 -17.45
CA LEU A 165 -27.13 -21.58 -16.93
C LEU A 165 -28.24 -21.65 -18.00
N ARG A 166 -28.30 -20.68 -18.92
CA ARG A 166 -29.27 -20.67 -20.02
C ARG A 166 -28.90 -21.62 -21.17
N ASN A 167 -27.61 -21.93 -21.34
CA ASN A 167 -27.08 -22.74 -22.43
C ASN A 167 -26.23 -23.92 -21.87
N PRO A 168 -26.85 -25.01 -21.40
CA PRO A 168 -26.13 -26.12 -20.74
C PRO A 168 -25.17 -26.90 -21.67
N GLU A 169 -25.29 -26.75 -22.99
CA GLU A 169 -24.34 -27.31 -23.99
C GLU A 169 -22.91 -26.77 -23.82
N LEU A 170 -22.76 -25.54 -23.33
CA LEU A 170 -21.46 -24.93 -23.02
C LEU A 170 -20.74 -25.59 -21.84
N MET A 171 -21.45 -26.39 -21.02
CA MET A 171 -20.87 -27.13 -19.89
C MET A 171 -20.49 -28.59 -20.24
N ARG A 172 -20.86 -29.09 -21.42
CA ARG A 172 -20.62 -30.48 -21.86
C ARG A 172 -19.54 -30.63 -22.95
N GLY A 173 -18.87 -29.54 -23.36
CA GLY A 173 -17.87 -29.58 -24.42
C GLY A 173 -16.44 -29.93 -23.92
N PRO A 174 -15.66 -30.75 -24.66
CA PRO A 174 -14.30 -31.18 -24.29
C PRO A 174 -13.19 -30.12 -24.53
N SER A 175 -13.52 -28.84 -24.50
CA SER A 175 -12.57 -27.76 -24.84
C SER A 175 -12.34 -26.82 -23.65
N GLY A 176 -11.15 -26.95 -23.07
CA GLY A 176 -10.52 -25.99 -22.17
C GLY A 176 -10.24 -24.63 -22.83
N PRO A 177 -9.39 -23.77 -22.24
CA PRO A 177 -9.37 -22.33 -22.51
C PRO A 177 -9.16 -22.02 -24.00
N THR A 178 -10.11 -21.29 -24.57
CA THR A 178 -10.17 -20.85 -25.97
C THR A 178 -8.93 -20.06 -26.37
N GLN A 179 -8.36 -20.37 -27.53
CA GLN A 179 -7.41 -19.50 -28.21
C GLN A 179 -7.96 -18.08 -28.33
N VAL A 180 -7.13 -17.09 -27.96
CA VAL A 180 -7.52 -15.68 -27.90
C VAL A 180 -7.73 -15.17 -29.33
N GLY A 181 -8.97 -14.84 -29.70
CA GLY A 181 -9.29 -14.40 -31.06
C GLY A 181 -8.71 -13.00 -31.43
N PRO A 182 -8.78 -12.60 -32.72
CA PRO A 182 -8.25 -11.33 -33.29
C PRO A 182 -8.47 -10.06 -32.46
N LYS A 183 -9.57 -9.98 -31.70
CA LYS A 183 -9.97 -8.81 -30.90
C LYS A 183 -9.50 -8.83 -29.44
N GLY A 184 -8.76 -9.86 -29.01
CA GLY A 184 -8.33 -10.04 -27.60
C GLY A 184 -6.85 -9.71 -27.29
N HIS A 185 -6.05 -9.35 -28.31
CA HIS A 185 -4.59 -9.13 -28.19
C HIS A 185 -4.19 -7.92 -27.33
N TRP A 186 -5.08 -6.93 -27.18
CA TRP A 186 -4.81 -5.73 -26.39
C TRP A 186 -4.83 -5.99 -24.88
N ILE A 187 -5.54 -7.02 -24.39
CA ILE A 187 -5.62 -7.34 -22.96
C ILE A 187 -4.26 -7.87 -22.43
N PRO A 188 -3.59 -8.83 -23.09
CA PRO A 188 -2.21 -9.21 -22.72
C PRO A 188 -1.22 -8.05 -22.89
N ALA A 189 -1.36 -7.22 -23.93
CA ALA A 189 -0.45 -6.10 -24.18
C ALA A 189 -0.52 -5.01 -23.10
N THR A 190 -1.73 -4.63 -22.65
CA THR A 190 -1.89 -3.65 -21.55
C THR A 190 -1.39 -4.21 -20.23
N LEU A 191 -1.63 -5.49 -19.95
CA LEU A 191 -1.10 -6.17 -18.78
C LEU A 191 0.44 -6.18 -18.81
N GLY A 192 1.06 -6.46 -19.97
CA GLY A 192 2.51 -6.39 -20.15
C GLY A 192 3.11 -5.00 -19.89
N ILE A 193 2.43 -3.93 -20.32
CA ILE A 193 2.85 -2.54 -20.03
C ILE A 193 2.75 -2.22 -18.54
N ILE A 194 1.69 -2.66 -17.86
CA ILE A 194 1.54 -2.48 -16.41
C ILE A 194 2.68 -3.19 -15.67
N PHE A 195 2.94 -4.46 -16.00
CA PHE A 195 4.03 -5.23 -15.40
C PHE A 195 5.41 -4.60 -15.67
N THR A 196 5.63 -4.05 -16.87
CA THR A 196 6.88 -3.37 -17.21
C THR A 196 7.06 -2.08 -16.38
N THR A 197 6.01 -1.27 -16.26
CA THR A 197 6.04 -0.02 -15.47
C THR A 197 6.32 -0.32 -13.99
N VAL A 198 5.63 -1.31 -13.42
CA VAL A 198 5.85 -1.75 -12.04
C VAL A 198 7.26 -2.31 -11.87
N GLY A 199 7.74 -3.11 -12.82
CA GLY A 199 9.09 -3.67 -12.81
C GLY A 199 10.19 -2.60 -12.82
N VAL A 200 10.08 -1.60 -13.70
CA VAL A 200 11.02 -0.46 -13.76
C VAL A 200 11.02 0.35 -12.46
N PHE A 201 9.84 0.56 -11.86
CA PHE A 201 9.73 1.23 -10.57
C PHE A 201 10.46 0.46 -9.46
N ILE A 202 10.26 -0.86 -9.37
CA ILE A 202 10.97 -1.73 -8.40
C ILE A 202 12.48 -1.68 -8.62
N VAL A 203 12.95 -1.69 -9.88
CA VAL A 203 14.39 -1.61 -10.20
C VAL A 203 14.95 -0.25 -9.78
N ARG A 204 14.24 0.86 -10.06
CA ARG A 204 14.65 2.20 -9.65
C ARG A 204 14.80 2.30 -8.14
N ASP A 205 13.82 1.83 -7.38
CA ASP A 205 13.85 1.82 -5.91
C ASP A 205 14.96 0.91 -5.37
N GLY A 206 15.23 -0.21 -6.05
CA GLY A 206 16.37 -1.07 -5.72
C GLY A 206 17.71 -0.36 -5.93
N LEU A 207 17.87 0.39 -7.01
CA LEU A 207 19.11 1.14 -7.31
C LEU A 207 19.35 2.26 -6.29
N THR A 208 18.32 3.02 -5.92
CA THR A 208 18.44 4.07 -4.89
C THR A 208 18.78 3.45 -3.54
N ALA A 209 18.19 2.31 -3.19
CA ALA A 209 18.53 1.55 -1.99
C ALA A 209 20.00 1.10 -1.95
N ILE A 210 20.55 0.62 -3.06
CA ILE A 210 21.97 0.24 -3.17
C ILE A 210 22.87 1.46 -3.02
N GLN A 211 22.53 2.58 -3.67
CA GLN A 211 23.28 3.84 -3.54
C GLN A 211 23.33 4.31 -2.09
N ILE A 212 22.19 4.31 -1.40
CA ILE A 212 22.09 4.65 0.02
C ILE A 212 22.93 3.69 0.88
N ALA A 213 22.89 2.38 0.60
CA ALA A 213 23.69 1.39 1.33
C ALA A 213 25.20 1.52 1.11
N ARG A 214 25.64 1.94 -0.07
CA ARG A 214 27.04 2.25 -0.32
C ARG A 214 27.45 3.54 0.39
N ALA A 215 26.64 4.60 0.27
CA ALA A 215 26.91 5.89 0.90
C ALA A 215 26.94 5.79 2.44
N SER A 216 26.10 4.93 3.02
CA SER A 216 26.02 4.79 4.49
C SER A 216 27.29 4.28 5.14
N SER A 217 28.18 3.61 4.39
CA SER A 217 29.50 3.23 4.90
C SER A 217 30.38 4.41 5.32
N THR A 218 30.10 5.61 4.79
CA THR A 218 30.86 6.85 5.03
C THR A 218 30.08 7.88 5.86
N TRP A 219 28.88 7.52 6.33
CA TRP A 219 28.04 8.44 7.07
C TRP A 219 28.59 8.74 8.47
N PRO A 220 28.54 10.01 8.92
CA PRO A 220 28.82 10.37 10.30
C PRO A 220 27.87 9.63 11.26
N THR A 221 28.34 9.39 12.47
CA THR A 221 27.59 8.68 13.51
C THR A 221 27.35 9.60 14.70
N THR A 222 26.13 9.57 15.23
CA THR A 222 25.69 10.26 16.44
C THR A 222 25.08 9.25 17.41
N GLU A 223 24.94 9.63 18.68
CA GLU A 223 24.23 8.80 19.65
C GLU A 223 22.71 9.01 19.50
N GLY A 224 21.94 7.93 19.47
CA GLY A 224 20.48 7.99 19.41
C GLY A 224 19.83 7.06 20.43
N THR A 225 18.59 7.38 20.80
CA THR A 225 17.79 6.63 21.77
C THR A 225 16.70 5.85 21.06
N VAL A 226 16.60 4.55 21.36
CA VAL A 226 15.51 3.71 20.84
C VAL A 226 14.21 4.06 21.57
N VAL A 227 13.18 4.50 20.84
CA VAL A 227 11.87 4.90 21.39
C VAL A 227 10.79 3.83 21.22
N LEU A 228 10.94 2.93 20.24
CA LEU A 228 10.03 1.80 20.02
C LEU A 228 10.84 0.58 19.59
N SER A 229 10.56 -0.58 20.18
CA SER A 229 11.19 -1.84 19.77
C SER A 229 10.25 -3.03 19.92
N GLU A 230 9.50 -3.32 18.85
CA GLU A 230 8.44 -4.33 18.86
C GLU A 230 8.52 -5.29 17.67
N ALA A 231 7.99 -6.49 17.87
CA ALA A 231 7.85 -7.48 16.83
C ALA A 231 6.39 -7.53 16.37
N HIS A 232 6.09 -6.78 15.32
CA HIS A 232 4.76 -6.71 14.73
C HIS A 232 4.41 -8.05 14.10
N ARG A 233 3.12 -8.39 14.09
CA ARG A 233 2.61 -9.62 13.46
C ARG A 233 1.65 -9.28 12.33
N GLU A 234 1.80 -9.96 11.21
CA GLU A 234 0.90 -9.81 10.08
C GLU A 234 0.37 -11.18 9.68
N TRP A 235 -0.94 -11.28 9.44
CA TRP A 235 -1.55 -12.52 8.98
C TRP A 235 -1.35 -12.71 7.47
N ASP A 236 -0.54 -13.69 7.10
CA ASP A 236 -0.38 -14.13 5.72
C ASP A 236 -1.55 -15.05 5.34
N ARG A 237 -2.40 -14.57 4.43
CA ARG A 237 -3.57 -15.34 3.94
C ARG A 237 -3.18 -16.49 3.01
N GLU A 238 -2.08 -16.37 2.28
CA GLU A 238 -1.63 -17.36 1.30
C GLU A 238 -1.01 -18.57 2.02
N GLU A 239 -0.13 -18.30 2.97
CA GLU A 239 0.53 -19.33 3.77
C GLU A 239 -0.23 -19.70 5.06
N LYS A 240 -1.36 -19.03 5.32
CA LYS A 240 -2.25 -19.22 6.49
C LYS A 240 -1.49 -19.20 7.81
N ARG A 241 -0.64 -18.20 8.00
CA ARG A 241 0.23 -18.09 9.19
C ARG A 241 0.63 -16.66 9.48
N HIS A 242 1.12 -16.42 10.69
CA HIS A 242 1.70 -15.13 11.04
C HIS A 242 3.13 -14.98 10.50
N THR A 243 3.37 -13.82 9.89
CA THR A 243 4.69 -13.32 9.55
C THR A 243 5.05 -12.22 10.55
N TYR A 244 6.31 -12.19 11.00
CA TYR A 244 6.75 -11.25 12.03
C TYR A 244 7.75 -10.24 11.47
N PHE A 245 7.60 -8.98 11.88
CA PHE A 245 8.45 -7.87 11.45
C PHE A 245 9.05 -7.17 12.66
N PRO A 246 10.39 -7.05 12.73
CA PRO A 246 10.99 -6.21 13.75
C PRO A 246 10.80 -4.74 13.37
N VAL A 247 10.22 -3.97 14.28
CA VAL A 247 10.06 -2.52 14.19
C VAL A 247 10.90 -1.91 15.29
N VAL A 248 11.90 -1.13 14.90
CA VAL A 248 12.77 -0.40 15.84
C VAL A 248 12.79 1.05 15.39
N VAL A 249 12.23 1.94 16.20
CA VAL A 249 12.25 3.38 15.96
C VAL A 249 13.18 4.03 16.99
N TYR A 250 14.00 4.96 16.53
CA TYR A 250 14.96 5.67 17.35
C TYR A 250 14.98 7.15 16.99
N THR A 251 15.28 7.97 18.00
CA THR A 251 15.49 9.41 17.88
C THR A 251 16.96 9.74 18.05
N TYR A 252 17.43 10.79 17.40
CA TYR A 252 18.82 11.24 17.44
C TYR A 252 18.88 12.74 17.17
N GLU A 253 19.94 13.39 17.62
CA GLU A 253 20.12 14.83 17.46
C GLU A 253 21.27 15.12 16.49
N VAL A 254 21.04 16.06 15.57
CA VAL A 254 22.03 16.58 14.64
C VAL A 254 21.89 18.10 14.63
N GLU A 255 22.97 18.81 14.96
CA GLU A 255 23.01 20.28 14.97
C GLU A 255 21.88 20.96 15.79
N GLY A 256 21.49 20.38 16.92
CA GLY A 256 20.43 20.94 17.77
C GLY A 256 19.00 20.56 17.34
N VAL A 257 18.84 19.74 16.30
CA VAL A 257 17.54 19.31 15.78
C VAL A 257 17.35 17.82 16.00
N THR A 258 16.24 17.44 16.63
CA THR A 258 15.87 16.05 16.84
C THR A 258 15.28 15.45 15.57
N TYR A 259 15.81 14.32 15.14
CA TYR A 259 15.32 13.50 14.04
C TYR A 259 14.89 12.13 14.55
N ALA A 260 14.06 11.43 13.78
CA ALA A 260 13.69 10.05 14.08
C ALA A 260 13.75 9.21 12.80
N ALA A 261 14.10 7.94 12.97
CA ALA A 261 14.12 6.96 11.89
C ALA A 261 13.75 5.57 12.42
N ASP A 262 13.23 4.72 11.53
CA ASP A 262 12.80 3.34 11.83
C ASP A 262 13.66 2.29 11.11
N ARG A 263 14.74 2.75 10.45
CA ARG A 263 15.51 1.95 9.53
C ARG A 263 16.67 1.28 10.26
N ILE A 264 16.65 -0.05 10.36
CA ILE A 264 17.73 -0.81 10.99
C ILE A 264 18.95 -0.94 10.05
N ARG A 265 18.72 -1.13 8.75
CA ARG A 265 19.77 -1.27 7.72
C ARG A 265 19.49 -0.38 6.50
N PRO A 266 20.51 0.14 5.84
CA PRO A 266 20.35 0.97 4.66
C PRO A 266 19.80 0.15 3.49
N GLY A 267 18.91 0.75 2.70
CA GLY A 267 18.37 0.12 1.50
C GLY A 267 17.55 -1.16 1.70
N SER A 268 17.22 -1.54 2.94
CA SER A 268 16.39 -2.71 3.21
C SER A 268 14.90 -2.34 3.23
N ILE A 269 14.10 -3.05 2.43
CA ILE A 269 12.65 -3.16 2.68
C ILE A 269 12.47 -3.85 4.04
N ARG A 270 11.47 -3.41 4.83
CA ARG A 270 11.15 -3.95 6.15
C ARG A 270 11.17 -5.48 6.11
N GLY A 271 12.17 -6.08 6.78
CA GLY A 271 12.48 -7.49 6.61
C GLY A 271 11.46 -8.36 7.32
N SER A 272 10.71 -9.17 6.57
CA SER A 272 9.80 -10.15 7.15
C SER A 272 10.53 -11.42 7.61
N SER A 273 10.02 -12.02 8.67
CA SER A 273 10.48 -13.32 9.13
C SER A 273 9.36 -14.31 9.41
N ARG A 274 9.63 -15.58 9.10
CA ARG A 274 8.71 -16.72 9.29
C ARG A 274 8.55 -17.09 10.77
N THR A 275 9.40 -16.59 11.66
CA THR A 275 9.38 -16.93 13.09
C THR A 275 9.48 -15.69 13.97
N SER A 276 8.58 -15.61 14.96
CA SER A 276 8.60 -14.56 15.99
C SER A 276 9.95 -14.44 16.67
N ALA A 277 10.59 -15.58 16.98
CA ALA A 277 11.88 -15.63 17.65
C ALA A 277 12.99 -14.84 16.94
N SER A 278 12.95 -14.74 15.61
CA SER A 278 13.97 -13.99 14.86
C SER A 278 13.71 -12.49 14.79
N ALA A 279 12.43 -12.07 14.73
CA ALA A 279 12.05 -10.67 14.90
C ALA A 279 12.36 -10.20 16.33
N LEU A 280 12.00 -11.01 17.33
CA LEU A 280 12.29 -10.79 18.76
C LEU A 280 13.80 -10.72 19.06
N ARG A 281 14.64 -11.47 18.34
CA ARG A 281 16.10 -11.36 18.51
C ARG A 281 16.61 -9.97 18.15
N LEU A 282 16.02 -9.33 17.14
CA LEU A 282 16.44 -8.01 16.70
C LEU A 282 15.91 -6.92 17.64
N THR A 283 14.68 -7.06 18.13
CA THR A 283 14.13 -6.12 19.13
C THR A 283 14.87 -6.23 20.47
N LYS A 284 15.23 -7.45 20.90
CA LYS A 284 16.08 -7.65 22.08
C LYS A 284 17.48 -7.05 21.96
N LYS A 285 18.00 -6.88 20.73
CA LYS A 285 19.30 -6.22 20.51
C LYS A 285 19.21 -4.71 20.73
N TYR A 286 18.05 -4.11 20.47
CA TYR A 286 17.79 -2.68 20.57
C TYR A 286 16.58 -2.47 21.50
N PRO A 287 16.70 -2.68 22.82
CA PRO A 287 15.58 -2.48 23.73
C PRO A 287 15.18 -1.01 23.81
N GLU A 288 13.91 -0.74 24.13
CA GLU A 288 13.42 0.63 24.33
C GLU A 288 14.23 1.34 25.44
N GLY A 289 14.55 2.61 25.21
CA GLY A 289 15.41 3.42 26.06
C GLY A 289 16.91 3.18 25.89
N SER A 290 17.36 2.23 25.06
CA SER A 290 18.80 2.01 24.84
C SER A 290 19.42 3.09 23.96
N LEU A 291 20.64 3.48 24.33
CA LEU A 291 21.51 4.34 23.52
C LEU A 291 22.23 3.48 22.48
N THR A 292 22.13 3.85 21.21
CA THR A 292 22.72 3.12 20.09
C THR A 292 23.39 4.11 19.11
N PRO A 293 24.56 3.78 18.55
CA PRO A 293 25.14 4.58 17.48
C PRO A 293 24.22 4.58 16.24
N VAL A 294 23.87 5.77 15.79
CA VAL A 294 23.04 6.03 14.61
C VAL A 294 23.89 6.70 13.56
N SER A 295 24.02 6.08 12.39
CA SER A 295 24.69 6.70 11.24
C SER A 295 23.67 7.45 10.39
N TYR A 296 23.88 8.74 10.15
CA TYR A 296 22.93 9.61 9.45
C TYR A 296 23.52 10.17 8.16
N ASN A 297 22.67 10.44 7.17
CA ASN A 297 23.08 11.10 5.93
C ASN A 297 23.28 12.60 6.19
N PRO A 298 24.49 13.16 6.01
CA PRO A 298 24.75 14.57 6.30
C PRO A 298 24.00 15.52 5.36
N ASP A 299 23.75 15.11 4.11
CA ASP A 299 22.99 15.92 3.15
C ASP A 299 21.47 15.88 3.43
N GLN A 300 21.02 14.84 4.13
CA GLN A 300 19.62 14.68 4.50
C GLN A 300 19.51 13.99 5.87
N PRO A 301 19.66 14.74 6.98
CA PRO A 301 19.76 14.18 8.33
C PRO A 301 18.57 13.33 8.76
N SER A 302 17.41 13.47 8.11
CA SER A 302 16.23 12.63 8.34
C SER A 302 16.40 11.18 7.87
N GLN A 303 17.43 10.88 7.06
CA GLN A 303 17.81 9.53 6.69
C GLN A 303 18.91 9.03 7.63
N ALA A 304 18.59 8.01 8.43
CA ALA A 304 19.57 7.37 9.29
C ALA A 304 19.38 5.85 9.37
N THR A 305 20.41 5.16 9.86
CA THR A 305 20.46 3.70 10.02
C THR A 305 21.26 3.29 11.25
N LEU A 306 20.83 2.22 11.93
CA LEU A 306 21.54 1.63 13.08
C LEU A 306 22.75 0.76 12.69
N VAL A 307 22.77 0.28 11.45
CA VAL A 307 23.84 -0.58 10.94
C VAL A 307 24.22 -0.11 9.55
N VAL A 308 25.50 0.15 9.34
CA VAL A 308 26.06 0.54 8.04
C VAL A 308 26.48 -0.69 7.22
N GLY A 309 26.49 -0.55 5.90
CA GLY A 309 26.96 -1.59 4.97
C GLY A 309 25.86 -2.38 4.25
N GLU A 310 26.28 -3.06 3.19
CA GLU A 310 25.42 -3.70 2.19
C GLU A 310 24.80 -5.00 2.71
N SER A 311 23.49 -5.17 2.52
CA SER A 311 22.81 -6.44 2.82
C SER A 311 22.52 -7.21 1.53
N VAL A 312 22.95 -8.47 1.48
CA VAL A 312 22.72 -9.41 0.35
C VAL A 312 21.23 -9.55 -0.02
N ARG A 313 20.32 -9.22 0.92
CA ARG A 313 18.88 -9.31 0.75
C ARG A 313 18.30 -8.26 -0.22
N SER A 314 18.94 -7.10 -0.40
CA SER A 314 18.50 -6.06 -1.34
C SER A 314 18.71 -6.44 -2.82
N TRP A 315 19.67 -7.33 -3.12
CA TRP A 315 19.90 -7.80 -4.49
C TRP A 315 18.73 -8.64 -5.02
N ARG A 316 18.11 -9.45 -4.14
CA ARG A 316 17.04 -10.39 -4.52
C ARG A 316 15.81 -9.68 -5.07
N THR A 317 15.41 -8.55 -4.49
CA THR A 317 14.26 -7.75 -4.96
C THR A 317 14.55 -7.08 -6.30
N MET A 318 15.80 -6.68 -6.56
CA MET A 318 16.21 -6.16 -7.87
C MET A 318 16.17 -7.25 -8.95
N VAL A 319 16.61 -8.48 -8.62
CA VAL A 319 16.53 -9.63 -9.52
C VAL A 319 15.08 -9.96 -9.87
N PHE A 320 14.18 -9.98 -8.88
CA PHE A 320 12.74 -10.17 -9.14
C PHE A 320 12.14 -9.04 -9.99
N GLY A 321 12.44 -7.77 -9.67
CA GLY A 321 12.00 -6.62 -10.46
C GLY A 321 12.50 -6.65 -11.91
N GLY A 322 13.77 -7.04 -12.11
CA GLY A 322 14.37 -7.22 -13.43
C GLY A 322 13.70 -8.34 -14.24
N ILE A 323 13.47 -9.50 -13.62
CA ILE A 323 12.75 -10.63 -14.26
C ILE A 323 11.32 -10.20 -14.65
N PHE A 324 10.60 -9.54 -13.75
CA PHE A 324 9.25 -9.02 -14.04
C PHE A 324 9.24 -8.01 -15.19
N THR A 325 10.24 -7.12 -15.25
CA THR A 325 10.39 -6.14 -16.34
C THR A 325 10.62 -6.83 -17.67
N VAL A 326 11.51 -7.83 -17.72
CA VAL A 326 11.81 -8.58 -18.94
C VAL A 326 10.59 -9.37 -19.41
N ILE A 327 9.88 -10.06 -18.52
CA ILE A 327 8.66 -10.80 -18.85
C ILE A 327 7.56 -9.86 -19.35
N GLY A 328 7.33 -8.73 -18.66
CA GLY A 328 6.35 -7.72 -19.07
C GLY A 328 6.65 -7.14 -20.45
N LEU A 329 7.93 -6.87 -20.73
CA LEU A 329 8.39 -6.33 -22.01
C LEU A 329 8.26 -7.35 -23.14
N VAL A 330 8.55 -8.63 -22.89
CA VAL A 330 8.33 -9.72 -23.86
C VAL A 330 6.84 -9.88 -24.17
N ILE A 331 5.96 -9.89 -23.15
CA ILE A 331 4.51 -9.95 -23.35
C ILE A 331 4.03 -8.72 -24.13
N ALA A 332 4.49 -7.52 -23.76
CA ALA A 332 4.14 -6.30 -24.48
C ALA A 332 4.56 -6.39 -25.95
N LEU A 333 5.79 -6.81 -26.27
CA LEU A 333 6.31 -6.90 -27.65
C LEU A 333 5.67 -8.02 -28.49
N VAL A 334 5.32 -9.16 -27.88
CA VAL A 334 4.69 -10.29 -28.58
C VAL A 334 3.24 -10.00 -28.92
N PHE A 335 2.52 -9.30 -28.03
CA PHE A 335 1.10 -9.02 -28.18
C PHE A 335 0.79 -7.58 -28.65
N PHE A 336 1.81 -6.72 -28.77
CA PHE A 336 1.62 -5.39 -29.37
C PHE A 336 1.12 -5.58 -30.81
N PRO A 337 0.08 -4.83 -31.24
CA PRO A 337 -0.32 -4.86 -32.63
C PRO A 337 0.85 -4.36 -33.48
N ARG A 338 1.54 -5.28 -34.16
CA ARG A 338 2.50 -4.93 -35.21
C ARG A 338 1.68 -4.26 -36.32
N PRO A 339 1.93 -2.99 -36.66
CA PRO A 339 1.33 -2.42 -37.87
C PRO A 339 1.90 -3.23 -39.05
N TRP A 340 1.08 -4.11 -39.63
CA TRP A 340 1.53 -4.95 -40.73
C TRP A 340 1.85 -4.07 -41.93
N ALA A 341 3.06 -4.25 -42.46
CA ALA A 341 3.51 -3.72 -43.73
C ALA A 341 2.57 -4.20 -44.86
N HIS A 342 1.62 -3.36 -45.25
CA HIS A 342 0.93 -3.47 -46.53
C HIS A 342 1.58 -2.50 -47.51
N GLN A 343 2.69 -2.89 -48.13
CA GLN A 343 3.23 -2.19 -49.31
C GLN A 343 4.31 -3.03 -50.03
N ALA A 344 3.95 -4.19 -50.60
CA ALA A 344 4.74 -4.83 -51.66
C ALA A 344 3.97 -5.99 -52.34
N SER A 345 2.94 -5.70 -53.13
CA SER A 345 2.51 -6.63 -54.20
C SER A 345 1.70 -6.03 -55.35
N ASN A 346 1.51 -4.71 -55.42
CA ASN A 346 0.79 -4.05 -56.52
C ASN A 346 1.70 -3.22 -57.43
N GLN A 347 2.86 -3.76 -57.82
CA GLN A 347 3.59 -3.26 -58.98
C GLN A 347 4.01 -4.43 -59.87
N GLY A 348 3.46 -4.45 -61.10
CA GLY A 348 4.15 -5.04 -62.24
C GLY A 348 3.57 -6.33 -62.82
N THR A 349 2.36 -6.30 -63.38
CA THR A 349 2.06 -7.11 -64.57
C THR A 349 1.44 -6.23 -65.65
N GLY A 350 2.32 -5.46 -66.31
CA GLY A 350 2.02 -4.92 -67.63
C GLY A 350 1.92 -6.07 -68.63
N SER A 351 0.81 -6.11 -69.36
CA SER A 351 0.61 -6.95 -70.54
C SER A 351 1.63 -6.60 -71.63
N PRO A 352 2.24 -7.59 -72.31
CA PRO A 352 2.68 -7.41 -73.68
C PRO A 352 1.57 -7.85 -74.63
N ARG A 353 1.36 -7.01 -75.64
CA ARG A 353 0.59 -7.26 -76.86
C ARG A 353 1.12 -8.49 -77.61
N SER A 354 0.20 -9.25 -78.18
CA SER A 354 0.28 -9.76 -79.56
C SER A 354 -1.13 -9.87 -80.10
#